data_AF-A0A845ZEU5-F1
#
_entry.id   AF-A0A845ZEU5-F1
#
_cell.length_a   1.000
_cell.length_b   1.000
_cell.length_c   1.000
_cell.angle_alpha   90.00
_cell.angle_beta   90.00
_cell.angle_gamma   90.00
#
_symmetry.space_group_name_H-M   'P 1'
#
loop_
_entity.id
_entity.type
_entity.pdbx_description
1 polymer ?
#
loop_
_entity_poly.entity_id
_entity_poly.type
_entity_poly.pdbx_seq_one_letter_code
_entity_poly.pdbx_strand_id
1 'polypeptide(L)' 'MTTIKEIQAAIQSLSPDDFTYLRKWMMELDWEQWNQEIKADSNSGKLDFLIDEALIEKAQNKLQEL' A
#
# COMPACT_ATOMS: atom_id res chain seq x y z
N MET A 1 18.44 21.61 5.17
CA MET A 1 17.82 20.27 5.15
C MET A 1 17.58 19.88 6.59
N THR A 2 16.33 19.62 6.95
CA THR A 2 16.00 19.06 8.26
C THR A 2 16.43 17.60 8.29
N THR A 3 17.13 17.18 9.34
CA THR A 3 17.57 15.80 9.52
C THR A 3 16.41 14.92 9.96
N ILE A 4 16.49 13.61 9.72
CA ILE A 4 15.51 12.64 10.23
C ILE A 4 15.37 12.74 11.75
N LYS A 5 16.47 13.01 12.47
CA LYS A 5 16.45 13.18 13.93
C LYS A 5 15.63 14.39 14.37
N GLU A 6 15.73 15.50 13.65
CA GLU A 6 14.93 16.70 13.93
C GLU A 6 13.45 16.47 13.63
N ILE A 7 13.12 15.73 12.56
CA ILE A 7 11.73 15.34 12.27
C ILE A 7 11.18 14.43 13.37
N GLN A 8 11.95 13.45 13.83
CA GLN A 8 11.55 12.57 14.94
C GLN A 8 11.28 13.36 16.22
N ALA A 9 12.15 14.31 16.56
CA ALA A 9 11.96 15.18 17.72
C ALA A 9 10.71 16.04 17.58
N ALA A 10 10.44 16.59 16.38
CA ALA A 10 9.23 17.34 16.11
C ALA A 10 7.96 16.47 16.28
N ILE A 11 7.97 15.25 15.74
CA ILE A 11 6.87 14.28 15.89
C ILE A 11 6.62 13.94 17.36
N GLN A 12 7.68 13.78 18.17
CA GLN A 12 7.56 13.51 19.61
C GLN A 12 6.97 14.68 20.40
N SER A 13 7.08 15.91 19.87
CA SER A 13 6.53 17.11 20.50
C SER A 13 5.07 17.41 20.13
N LEU A 14 4.47 16.62 19.22
CA LEU A 14 3.10 16.82 18.78
C LEU A 14 2.08 16.54 19.89
N SER A 15 0.95 17.24 19.82
CA SER A 15 -0.23 16.87 20.59
C SER A 15 -0.75 15.49 20.15
N PRO A 16 -1.53 14.78 20.98
CA PRO A 16 -2.15 13.51 20.59
C PRO A 16 -3.00 13.61 19.31
N ASP A 17 -3.70 14.74 19.11
CA ASP A 17 -4.54 14.98 17.95
C ASP A 17 -3.71 15.20 16.69
N ASP A 18 -2.68 16.05 16.77
CA ASP A 18 -1.77 16.31 15.65
C ASP A 18 -1.00 15.06 15.25
N PHE A 19 -0.58 14.26 16.23
CA PHE A 19 0.09 12.99 15.98
C PHE A 19 -0.86 11.98 15.31
N THR A 20 -2.12 11.93 15.72
CA THR A 20 -3.13 11.08 15.09
C THR A 20 -3.40 11.51 13.65
N TYR A 21 -3.52 12.82 13.42
CA TYR A 21 -3.66 13.38 12.08
C TYR A 21 -2.46 13.05 11.20
N LEU A 22 -1.23 13.28 11.69
CA LEU A 22 0.00 12.98 10.97
C LEU A 22 0.09 11.49 10.61
N ARG A 23 -0.23 10.60 11.55
CA ARG A 23 -0.25 9.15 11.30
C ARG A 23 -1.22 8.78 10.19
N LYS A 24 -2.42 9.34 10.19
CA LYS A 24 -3.43 9.07 9.15
C LYS A 24 -2.92 9.52 7.79
N TRP A 25 -2.37 10.73 7.71
CA TRP A 25 -1.81 11.26 6.48
C TRP A 25 -0.64 10.41 5.95
N MET A 26 0.28 9.95 6.82
CA MET A 26 1.37 9.05 6.41
C MET A 26 0.84 7.74 5.84
N MET A 27 -0.20 7.16 6.44
CA MET A 27 -0.83 5.95 5.92
C MET A 27 -1.44 6.17 4.53
N GLU A 28 -2.09 7.32 4.30
CA GLU A 28 -2.62 7.68 2.97
C GLU A 28 -1.50 7.84 1.93
N LEU A 29 -0.35 8.40 2.32
CA LEU A 29 0.82 8.50 1.46
C LEU A 29 1.38 7.11 1.09
N ASP A 30 1.48 6.20 2.06
CA ASP A 30 1.91 4.82 1.83
C ASP A 30 0.94 4.08 0.90
N TRP A 31 -0.37 4.29 1.05
CA TRP A 31 -1.38 3.72 0.15
C TRP A 31 -1.22 4.22 -1.29
N GLU A 32 -0.91 5.50 -1.48
CA GLU A 32 -0.67 6.06 -2.81
C GLU A 32 0.59 5.46 -3.45
N GLN A 33 1.67 5.30 -2.69
CA GLN A 33 2.85 4.61 -3.19
C GLN A 33 2.54 3.15 -3.57
N TRP A 34 1.79 2.44 -2.72
CA TRP A 34 1.41 1.06 -2.99
C TRP A 34 0.55 0.93 -4.25
N ASN A 35 -0.37 1.86 -4.49
CA ASN A 35 -1.14 1.92 -5.74
C ASN A 35 -0.22 2.05 -6.97
N GLN A 36 0.82 2.88 -6.89
CA GLN A 36 1.78 3.06 -7.97
C GLN A 36 2.62 1.80 -8.21
N GLU A 37 3.06 1.14 -7.14
CA GLU A 37 3.80 -0.13 -7.21
C GLU A 37 2.95 -1.24 -7.84
N ILE A 38 1.70 -1.43 -7.40
CA ILE A 38 0.78 -2.41 -7.99
C ILE A 38 0.55 -2.12 -9.48
N LYS A 39 0.38 -0.86 -9.85
CA LYS A 39 0.22 -0.48 -11.26
C LYS A 39 1.47 -0.79 -12.08
N ALA A 40 2.67 -0.54 -11.55
CA ALA A 40 3.92 -0.86 -12.22
C ALA A 40 4.12 -2.37 -12.36
N ASP A 41 3.85 -3.13 -11.30
CA ASP A 41 3.93 -4.59 -11.28
C ASP A 41 2.93 -5.22 -12.25
N SER A 42 1.71 -4.70 -12.31
CA SER A 42 0.70 -5.11 -13.30
C SER A 42 1.17 -4.83 -14.73
N ASN A 43 1.69 -3.62 -15.02
CA ASN A 43 2.16 -3.26 -16.36
C ASN A 43 3.41 -4.04 -16.80
N SER A 44 4.23 -4.50 -15.85
CA SER A 44 5.42 -5.31 -16.14
C SER A 44 5.13 -6.80 -16.35
N GLY A 45 3.88 -7.24 -16.17
CA GLY A 45 3.47 -8.64 -16.23
C GLY A 45 3.86 -9.47 -14.99
N LYS A 46 4.42 -8.83 -13.95
CA LYS A 46 4.83 -9.52 -12.72
C LYS A 46 3.64 -10.14 -11.98
N LEU A 47 2.44 -9.64 -12.20
CA LEU A 47 1.20 -10.13 -11.60
C LEU A 47 0.43 -11.11 -12.50
N ASP A 48 0.94 -11.46 -13.69
CA ASP A 48 0.23 -12.31 -14.66
C ASP A 48 -0.06 -13.72 -14.11
N PHE A 49 0.79 -14.21 -13.20
CA PHE A 49 0.57 -15.50 -12.54
C PHE A 49 -0.76 -15.58 -11.78
N LEU A 50 -1.29 -14.45 -11.29
CA LEU A 50 -2.59 -14.39 -10.62
C LEU A 50 -3.74 -14.59 -11.62
N ILE A 51 -3.56 -14.09 -12.86
CA ILE A 51 -4.52 -14.30 -13.95
C ILE A 51 -4.52 -15.78 -14.33
N ASP A 52 -3.34 -16.37 -14.49
CA ASP A 52 -3.19 -17.79 -14.82
C ASP A 52 -3.83 -18.68 -13.74
N GLU A 53 -3.57 -18.39 -12.46
CA GLU A 53 -4.19 -19.08 -11.33
C GLU A 53 -5.72 -18.97 -11.36
N ALA A 54 -6.25 -17.77 -11.57
CA ALA A 54 -7.70 -17.56 -11.66
C ALA A 54 -8.33 -18.33 -12.83
N LEU A 55 -7.64 -18.43 -13.97
CA LEU A 55 -8.10 -19.23 -15.12
C LEU A 55 -8.10 -20.73 -14.83
N ILE A 56 -7.08 -21.23 -14.14
CA ILE A 56 -6.99 -22.64 -13.72
C ILE A 56 -8.12 -22.98 -12.75
N GLU A 57 -8.31 -22.18 -11.71
CA GLU A 57 -9.36 -22.40 -10.71
C GLU A 57 -10.77 -22.31 -11.32
N LYS A 58 -10.96 -21.40 -12.29
CA LYS A 58 -12.19 -21.33 -13.10
C LYS A 58 -12.43 -22.60 -13.89
N ALA A 59 -11.42 -23.12 -14.58
CA ALA A 59 -11.53 -24.35 -15.35
C ALA A 59 -11.85 -25.57 -14.47
N GLN A 60 -11.43 -25.52 -13.20
CA GLN A 60 -11.70 -26.56 -12.21
C GLN A 60 -13.03 -26.39 -11.46
N ASN A 61 -13.83 -25.35 -11.77
CA ASN A 61 -15.06 -24.99 -11.05
C ASN A 61 -14.86 -24.83 -9.54
N LYS A 62 -13.72 -24.25 -9.14
CA LYS A 62 -13.34 -24.03 -7.73
C LYS A 62 -13.50 -22.58 -7.27
N LEU A 63 -13.90 -21.68 -8.17
CA LEU A 63 -14.19 -20.29 -7.80
C LEU A 63 -15.36 -20.24 -6.81
N GLN A 64 -15.25 -19.38 -5.80
CA GLN A 64 -16.37 -19.09 -4.91
C GLN A 64 -17.47 -18.32 -5.65
N GLU A 65 -18.72 -18.55 -5.24
CA GLU A 65 -19.83 -17.69 -5.65
C GLU A 65 -19.65 -16.29 -5.02
N LEU A 66 -19.93 -15.26 -5.82
CA LEU A 66 -19.82 -13.85 -5.45
C LEU A 66 -20.97 -13.37 -4.57
#